data_AF-A0A074WPP1-F1
#
_entry.id   AF-A0A074WPP1-F1
#
_cell.length_a   1.000
_cell.length_b   1.000
_cell.length_c   1.000
_cell.angle_alpha   90.00
_cell.angle_beta   90.00
_cell.angle_gamma   90.00
#
_symmetry.space_group_name_H-M   'P 1'
#
loop_
_entity.id
_entity.type
_entity.pdbx_description
1 polymer ?
#
loop_
_entity_poly.entity_id
_entity_poly.type
_entity_poly.pdbx_seq_one_letter_code
_entity_poly.pdbx_strand_id
1 'polypeptide(L)'
;MANNAVEQPWDINSRLGHFVSNPSDLRRLLGVNEGLIVGSTAFQFFAKVAWPDSTLDVLVERGPAVSEIFAYLVNEGYNQEQTEIFYGGLPEQFTYRITPRIRDGAANTKINVINAEVMSIWGFLAGPVFSTASACFITWDKAYCLFPEHTFNKRKVKFAHGLDTTYDSVLPLLREYVQRGCFLDENSFTQGPDMIQERQETIADLQGFRRIGDSKTWSIPLDCTGITPLEVNSTVIDKNTFHVRAEEGRSGLEITIRTGAFKCCVLKHTYTFDTREYPNDDFHEYLRWVLCRKAAKQIQEHVDAGTFTLSKVSYRQALKKMANATEENMGGSSGCNENCHLLESRSTKDGFITPVGWKYADDSIPEIYEEWSKRDHGAVEVEIKTDDAGNEVVVVMEDN
;
A
#
# COMPACT_ATOMS: atom_id res chain seq x y z
N MET A 1 -44.96 -6.67 -14.65
CA MET A 1 -43.93 -7.68 -14.35
C MET A 1 -42.68 -6.90 -14.01
N ALA A 2 -42.28 -6.90 -12.74
CA ALA A 2 -41.08 -6.19 -12.30
C ALA A 2 -39.85 -6.96 -12.82
N ASN A 3 -39.01 -6.28 -13.61
CA ASN A 3 -37.67 -6.76 -13.90
C ASN A 3 -36.90 -6.74 -12.58
N ASN A 4 -36.75 -7.90 -11.96
CA ASN A 4 -35.71 -8.10 -10.94
C ASN A 4 -34.38 -7.95 -11.67
N ALA A 5 -33.81 -6.74 -11.65
CA ALA A 5 -32.41 -6.55 -11.96
C ALA A 5 -31.64 -7.37 -10.92
N VAL A 6 -31.00 -8.44 -11.38
CA VAL A 6 -30.01 -9.16 -10.58
C VAL A 6 -28.93 -8.13 -10.27
N GLU A 7 -28.84 -7.69 -9.01
CA GLU A 7 -27.74 -6.86 -8.55
C GLU A 7 -26.44 -7.57 -8.93
N GLN A 8 -25.60 -6.91 -9.73
CA GLN A 8 -24.24 -7.39 -9.90
C GLN A 8 -23.57 -7.25 -8.53
N PRO A 9 -23.10 -8.34 -7.91
CA PRO A 9 -22.61 -8.32 -6.53
C PRO A 9 -21.36 -7.44 -6.34
N TRP A 10 -20.81 -6.91 -7.44
CA TRP A 10 -19.58 -6.12 -7.51
C TRP A 10 -19.78 -4.80 -8.26
N ASP A 11 -20.99 -4.22 -8.23
CA ASP A 11 -21.24 -2.90 -8.80
C ASP A 11 -20.80 -1.78 -7.84
N ILE A 12 -19.60 -1.25 -8.07
CA ILE A 12 -19.08 -0.12 -7.30
C ILE A 12 -19.89 1.16 -7.51
N ASN A 13 -20.49 1.37 -8.69
CA ASN A 13 -21.23 2.59 -8.98
C ASN A 13 -22.54 2.64 -8.20
N SER A 14 -23.25 1.51 -8.07
CA SER A 14 -24.41 1.39 -7.20
C SER A 14 -24.07 1.80 -5.76
N ARG A 15 -22.94 1.32 -5.23
CA ARG A 15 -22.46 1.65 -3.88
C ARG A 15 -22.11 3.14 -3.73
N LEU A 16 -21.37 3.69 -4.70
CA LEU A 16 -20.97 5.10 -4.69
C LEU A 16 -22.15 6.05 -4.91
N GLY A 17 -23.24 5.59 -5.56
CA GLY A 17 -24.47 6.35 -5.76
C GLY A 17 -25.16 6.77 -4.46
N HIS A 18 -24.83 6.12 -3.34
CA HIS A 18 -25.26 6.57 -2.02
C HIS A 18 -24.62 7.91 -1.62
N PHE A 19 -23.38 8.15 -2.03
CA PHE A 19 -22.59 9.31 -1.64
C PHE A 19 -22.64 10.40 -2.72
N VAL A 20 -22.54 10.04 -3.99
CA VAL A 20 -22.41 11.03 -5.08
C VAL A 20 -23.44 10.81 -6.18
N SER A 21 -23.84 11.91 -6.82
CA SER A 21 -24.82 11.92 -7.91
C SER A 21 -24.30 11.20 -9.16
N ASN A 22 -23.00 11.31 -9.44
CA ASN A 22 -22.33 10.64 -10.55
C ASN A 22 -21.08 9.86 -10.08
N PRO A 23 -21.23 8.56 -9.75
CA PRO A 23 -20.13 7.67 -9.37
C PRO A 23 -18.97 7.63 -10.36
N SER A 24 -19.26 7.72 -11.67
CA SER A 24 -18.26 7.67 -12.73
C SER A 24 -17.35 8.90 -12.72
N ASP A 25 -17.89 10.07 -12.38
CA ASP A 25 -17.09 11.30 -12.25
C ASP A 25 -16.16 11.25 -11.05
N LEU A 26 -16.64 10.75 -9.90
CA LEU A 26 -15.79 10.51 -8.74
C LEU A 26 -14.66 9.52 -9.08
N ARG A 27 -14.98 8.38 -9.71
CA ARG A 27 -13.98 7.39 -10.12
C ARG A 27 -12.96 7.97 -11.10
N ARG A 28 -13.40 8.74 -12.09
CA ARG A 28 -12.50 9.46 -13.01
C ARG A 28 -11.55 10.39 -12.25
N LEU A 29 -12.09 11.14 -11.27
CA LEU A 29 -11.30 12.06 -10.46
C LEU A 29 -10.26 11.33 -9.60
N LEU A 30 -10.63 10.18 -9.03
CA LEU A 30 -9.69 9.30 -8.33
C LEU A 30 -8.60 8.78 -9.26
N GLY A 31 -8.95 8.35 -10.48
CA GLY A 31 -7.95 7.85 -11.41
C GLY A 31 -6.96 8.92 -11.89
N VAL A 32 -7.41 10.17 -12.09
CA VAL A 32 -6.52 11.30 -12.44
C VAL A 32 -5.56 11.63 -11.30
N ASN A 33 -6.01 11.47 -10.06
CA ASN A 33 -5.29 11.88 -8.86
C ASN A 33 -4.63 10.71 -8.10
N GLU A 34 -4.55 9.53 -8.72
CA GLU A 34 -4.05 8.29 -8.08
C GLU A 34 -4.70 8.00 -6.71
N GLY A 35 -5.96 8.39 -6.55
CA GLY A 35 -6.73 8.29 -5.33
C GLY A 35 -7.34 6.91 -5.11
N LEU A 36 -7.52 6.56 -3.84
CA LEU A 36 -8.05 5.27 -3.40
C LEU A 36 -9.32 5.46 -2.57
N ILE A 37 -10.30 4.59 -2.74
CA ILE A 37 -11.35 4.38 -1.75
C ILE A 37 -10.85 3.32 -0.76
N VAL A 38 -10.88 3.63 0.53
CA VAL A 38 -10.34 2.78 1.60
C VAL A 38 -11.38 2.56 2.71
N GLY A 39 -10.96 1.93 3.81
CA GLY A 39 -11.78 1.82 5.01
C GLY A 39 -13.02 0.95 4.82
N SER A 40 -14.10 1.31 5.51
CA SER A 40 -15.29 0.46 5.62
C SER A 40 -15.99 0.24 4.27
N THR A 41 -15.99 1.24 3.37
CA THR A 41 -16.61 1.11 2.03
C THR A 41 -15.91 0.04 1.20
N ALA A 42 -14.57 -0.01 1.23
CA ALA A 42 -13.81 -1.03 0.51
C ALA A 42 -14.04 -2.43 1.10
N PHE A 43 -14.05 -2.54 2.43
CA PHE A 43 -14.39 -3.80 3.10
C PHE A 43 -15.80 -4.29 2.75
N GLN A 44 -16.80 -3.41 2.81
CA GLN A 44 -18.19 -3.75 2.51
C GLN A 44 -18.40 -4.22 1.07
N PHE A 45 -17.62 -3.68 0.12
CA PHE A 45 -17.60 -4.16 -1.26
C PHE A 45 -17.23 -5.65 -1.30
N PHE A 46 -16.13 -6.05 -0.66
CA PHE A 46 -15.69 -7.45 -0.59
C PHE A 46 -16.60 -8.36 0.23
N ALA A 47 -17.15 -7.84 1.33
CA ALA A 47 -18.13 -8.56 2.15
C ALA A 47 -19.49 -8.72 1.48
N LYS A 48 -19.76 -7.99 0.38
CA LYS A 48 -21.09 -7.90 -0.27
C LYS A 48 -22.20 -7.49 0.69
N VAL A 49 -21.90 -6.54 1.57
CA VAL A 49 -22.87 -5.96 2.51
C VAL A 49 -23.01 -4.46 2.26
N ALA A 50 -24.07 -3.85 2.77
CA ALA A 50 -24.29 -2.42 2.69
C ALA A 50 -24.76 -1.88 4.04
N TRP A 51 -24.05 -0.88 4.55
CA TRP A 51 -24.35 -0.21 5.82
C TRP A 51 -24.82 1.22 5.53
N PRO A 52 -26.12 1.54 5.73
CA PRO A 52 -26.68 2.85 5.39
C PRO A 52 -26.06 4.03 6.14
N ASP A 53 -25.40 3.78 7.26
CA ASP A 53 -24.73 4.75 8.12
C ASP A 53 -23.21 4.80 7.90
N SER A 54 -22.69 4.06 6.91
CA SER A 54 -21.24 4.02 6.65
C SER A 54 -20.72 5.28 5.99
N THR A 55 -19.42 5.52 6.18
CA THR A 55 -18.69 6.61 5.55
C THR A 55 -17.97 6.15 4.29
N LEU A 56 -17.77 7.08 3.37
CA LEU A 56 -16.86 6.91 2.25
C LEU A 56 -15.51 7.53 2.62
N ASP A 57 -14.46 6.71 2.67
CA ASP A 57 -13.11 7.20 2.96
C ASP A 57 -12.30 7.25 1.66
N VAL A 58 -11.84 8.44 1.30
CA VAL A 58 -11.06 8.70 0.08
C VAL A 58 -9.66 9.13 0.46
N LEU A 59 -8.65 8.35 0.07
CA LEU A 59 -7.24 8.65 0.27
C LEU A 59 -6.64 9.29 -1.00
N VAL A 60 -6.01 10.46 -0.86
CA VAL A 60 -5.38 11.22 -1.96
C VAL A 60 -4.12 11.96 -1.52
N GLU A 61 -3.33 12.44 -2.48
CA GLU A 61 -2.06 13.13 -2.19
C GLU A 61 -2.34 14.55 -1.73
N ARG A 62 -1.63 14.97 -0.68
CA ARG A 62 -1.69 16.34 -0.22
C ARG A 62 -1.23 17.28 -1.34
N GLY A 63 -2.07 18.26 -1.68
CA GLY A 63 -1.76 19.25 -2.72
C GLY A 63 -2.92 19.43 -3.70
N PRO A 64 -2.65 19.50 -5.02
CA PRO A 64 -3.69 19.71 -6.03
C PRO A 64 -4.83 18.69 -5.96
N ALA A 65 -4.53 17.40 -5.75
CA ALA A 65 -5.52 16.34 -5.67
C ALA A 65 -6.59 16.58 -4.59
N VAL A 66 -6.19 16.98 -3.38
CA VAL A 66 -7.14 17.37 -2.32
C VAL A 66 -8.02 18.54 -2.76
N SER A 67 -7.42 19.54 -3.43
CA SER A 67 -8.17 20.72 -3.87
C SER A 67 -9.23 20.37 -4.91
N GLU A 68 -8.91 19.48 -5.85
CA GLU A 68 -9.85 19.01 -6.86
C GLU A 68 -10.99 18.17 -6.25
N ILE A 69 -10.66 17.25 -5.36
CA ILE A 69 -11.65 16.45 -4.61
C ILE A 69 -12.55 17.36 -3.78
N PHE A 70 -11.99 18.35 -3.09
CA PHE A 70 -12.78 19.31 -2.32
C PHE A 70 -13.72 20.14 -3.18
N ALA A 71 -13.25 20.63 -4.33
CA ALA A 71 -14.08 21.37 -5.26
C ALA A 71 -15.23 20.49 -5.80
N TYR A 72 -14.94 19.24 -6.14
CA TYR A 72 -15.95 18.26 -6.54
C TYR A 72 -17.00 18.03 -5.44
N LEU A 73 -16.56 17.78 -4.20
CA LEU A 73 -17.46 17.53 -3.07
C LEU A 73 -18.34 18.75 -2.74
N VAL A 74 -17.82 19.97 -2.85
CA VAL A 74 -18.62 21.19 -2.68
C VAL A 74 -19.74 21.27 -3.73
N ASN A 75 -19.44 20.93 -4.98
CA ASN A 75 -20.45 20.90 -6.05
C ASN A 75 -21.52 19.80 -5.82
N GLU A 76 -21.14 18.70 -5.19
CA GLU A 76 -22.03 17.62 -4.74
C GLU A 76 -22.87 17.99 -3.49
N GLY A 77 -22.69 19.20 -2.95
CA GLY A 77 -23.41 19.73 -1.79
C GLY A 77 -22.81 19.38 -0.43
N TYR A 78 -21.56 18.89 -0.39
CA TYR A 78 -20.87 18.58 0.86
C TYR A 78 -20.19 19.81 1.47
N ASN A 79 -20.42 20.01 2.76
CA ASN A 79 -19.77 21.02 3.58
C ASN A 79 -18.70 20.38 4.47
N GLN A 80 -17.64 21.12 4.76
CA GLN A 80 -16.59 20.67 5.68
C GLN A 80 -17.09 20.70 7.14
N GLU A 81 -16.88 19.62 7.89
CA GLU A 81 -16.99 19.66 9.34
C GLU A 81 -15.84 20.49 9.94
N GLN A 82 -16.10 21.22 11.04
CA GLN A 82 -15.07 22.05 11.69
C GLN A 82 -13.90 21.22 12.25
N THR A 83 -14.09 19.92 12.45
CA THR A 83 -13.11 19.03 13.06
C THR A 83 -12.22 18.41 12.00
N GLU A 84 -10.93 18.70 12.09
CA GLU A 84 -9.91 17.97 11.36
C GLU A 84 -9.17 17.04 12.30
N ILE A 85 -8.94 15.83 11.84
CA ILE A 85 -8.32 14.79 12.65
C ILE A 85 -6.92 14.54 12.10
N PHE A 86 -5.94 14.60 12.98
CA PHE A 86 -4.53 14.36 12.67
C PHE A 86 -4.10 13.07 13.33
N TYR A 87 -3.57 12.16 12.52
CA TYR A 87 -2.97 10.93 13.01
C TYR A 87 -1.50 10.92 12.59
N GLY A 88 -0.62 10.77 13.58
CA GLY A 88 0.74 10.29 13.33
C GLY A 88 0.65 8.78 13.17
N GLY A 89 0.89 8.29 11.95
CA GLY A 89 1.07 6.86 11.69
C GLY A 89 2.47 6.42 12.13
N LEU A 90 2.68 5.11 12.16
CA LEU A 90 4.02 4.54 12.21
C LEU A 90 4.51 4.28 10.79
N PRO A 91 5.79 4.57 10.47
CA PRO A 91 6.82 5.16 11.35
C PRO A 91 6.51 6.62 11.73
N GLU A 92 7.05 7.13 12.85
CA GLU A 92 6.81 8.44 13.50
C GLU A 92 6.83 9.71 12.61
N GLN A 93 7.09 9.55 11.31
CA GLN A 93 7.19 10.58 10.28
C GLN A 93 6.02 10.56 9.29
N PHE A 94 5.13 9.55 9.33
CA PHE A 94 3.94 9.51 8.46
C PHE A 94 2.80 10.29 9.09
N THR A 95 2.38 11.38 8.45
CA THR A 95 1.22 12.16 8.89
C THR A 95 0.11 12.10 7.86
N TYR A 96 -1.09 11.75 8.31
CA TYR A 96 -2.29 11.92 7.50
C TYR A 96 -3.31 12.79 8.21
N ARG A 97 -4.04 13.55 7.40
CA ARG A 97 -5.12 14.43 7.84
C ARG A 97 -6.42 13.89 7.30
N ILE A 98 -7.40 13.75 8.17
CA ILE A 98 -8.77 13.43 7.79
C ILE A 98 -9.58 14.72 7.86
N THR A 99 -10.21 15.07 6.74
CA THR A 99 -11.17 16.19 6.66
C THR A 99 -12.55 15.61 6.37
N PRO A 100 -13.41 15.48 7.39
CA PRO A 100 -14.76 15.00 7.22
C PRO A 100 -15.64 16.03 6.51
N ARG A 101 -16.48 15.54 5.60
CA ARG A 101 -17.39 16.32 4.76
C ARG A 101 -18.79 15.72 4.88
N ILE A 102 -19.79 16.55 5.17
CA ILE A 102 -21.18 16.14 5.37
C ILE A 102 -22.11 16.87 4.42
N ARG A 103 -23.19 16.19 4.01
CA ARG A 103 -24.26 16.76 3.21
C ARG A 103 -25.58 16.64 3.98
N ASP A 104 -26.26 17.76 4.16
CA ASP A 104 -27.56 17.81 4.87
C ASP A 104 -28.65 17.11 4.03
N GLY A 105 -29.35 16.11 4.58
CA GLY A 105 -30.41 15.40 3.85
C GLY A 105 -30.64 13.94 4.23
N ALA A 106 -31.29 13.18 3.33
CA ALA A 106 -31.67 11.77 3.54
C ALA A 106 -30.44 10.88 3.72
N ALA A 107 -30.29 10.35 4.95
CA ALA A 107 -29.08 9.78 5.52
C ALA A 107 -27.94 10.83 5.57
N ASN A 108 -27.44 11.14 6.76
CA ASN A 108 -26.27 12.01 6.94
C ASN A 108 -25.04 11.34 6.31
N THR A 109 -24.92 11.39 4.98
CA THR A 109 -23.82 10.76 4.25
C THR A 109 -22.56 11.54 4.53
N LYS A 110 -21.52 10.83 4.94
CA LYS A 110 -20.25 11.39 5.37
C LYS A 110 -19.15 10.87 4.46
N ILE A 111 -18.36 11.79 3.91
CA ILE A 111 -17.16 11.48 3.13
C ILE A 111 -15.96 12.00 3.90
N ASN A 112 -15.02 11.12 4.22
CA ASN A 112 -13.75 11.48 4.83
C ASN A 112 -12.69 11.60 3.74
N VAL A 113 -12.14 12.79 3.55
CA VAL A 113 -10.97 12.97 2.67
C VAL A 113 -9.72 12.81 3.52
N ILE A 114 -9.03 11.69 3.33
CA ILE A 114 -7.76 11.35 3.96
C ILE A 114 -6.65 11.83 3.02
N ASN A 115 -5.73 12.64 3.52
CA ASN A 115 -4.58 13.08 2.71
C ASN A 115 -3.25 12.83 3.41
N ALA A 116 -2.28 12.35 2.62
CA ALA A 116 -0.92 12.03 3.02
C ALA A 116 0.09 12.75 2.13
N GLU A 117 1.32 12.94 2.62
CA GLU A 117 2.38 13.66 1.88
C GLU A 117 2.93 12.91 0.68
N VAL A 118 2.83 11.58 0.68
CA VAL A 118 3.29 10.73 -0.42
C VAL A 118 2.16 9.79 -0.78
N MET A 119 1.58 9.95 -1.98
CA MET A 119 0.70 8.93 -2.52
C MET A 119 1.49 7.89 -3.29
N SER A 120 1.75 6.81 -2.58
CA SER A 120 1.92 5.49 -3.16
C SER A 120 1.09 4.52 -2.32
N ILE A 121 1.07 3.24 -2.68
CA ILE A 121 0.43 2.24 -1.82
C ILE A 121 1.02 2.26 -0.40
N TRP A 122 2.25 2.73 -0.23
CA TRP A 122 2.87 2.94 1.07
C TRP A 122 2.01 3.81 1.98
N GLY A 123 1.42 4.91 1.48
CA GLY A 123 0.55 5.77 2.28
C GLY A 123 -0.74 5.07 2.73
N PHE A 124 -1.23 4.11 1.94
CA PHE A 124 -2.32 3.23 2.34
C PHE A 124 -1.86 2.22 3.42
N LEU A 125 -0.74 1.53 3.19
CA LEU A 125 -0.22 0.49 4.10
C LEU A 125 0.28 1.05 5.44
N ALA A 126 0.86 2.25 5.46
CA ALA A 126 1.38 2.92 6.66
C ALA A 126 0.31 3.71 7.44
N GLY A 127 -0.85 3.97 6.82
CA GLY A 127 -1.93 4.77 7.39
C GLY A 127 -3.21 3.97 7.62
N PRO A 128 -4.15 3.97 6.66
CA PRO A 128 -5.46 3.30 6.80
C PRO A 128 -5.44 1.80 7.15
N VAL A 129 -4.35 1.08 6.92
CA VAL A 129 -4.26 -0.35 7.26
C VAL A 129 -3.88 -0.55 8.72
N PHE A 130 -4.84 -0.99 9.51
CA PHE A 130 -4.69 -1.34 10.92
C PHE A 130 -5.04 -2.81 11.21
N SER A 131 -5.56 -3.53 10.23
CA SER A 131 -5.89 -4.95 10.34
C SER A 131 -6.00 -5.59 8.96
N THR A 132 -6.01 -6.92 8.92
CA THR A 132 -6.33 -7.67 7.70
C THR A 132 -7.67 -7.25 7.07
N ALA A 133 -8.66 -6.83 7.87
CA ALA A 133 -9.96 -6.36 7.37
C ALA A 133 -9.90 -4.97 6.73
N SER A 134 -9.05 -4.06 7.22
CA SER A 134 -8.85 -2.73 6.60
C SER A 134 -7.85 -2.73 5.45
N ALA A 135 -7.18 -3.85 5.20
CA ALA A 135 -6.30 -4.05 4.04
C ALA A 135 -7.08 -4.31 2.72
N CYS A 136 -8.18 -3.59 2.53
CA CYS A 136 -8.96 -3.54 1.30
C CYS A 136 -8.97 -2.10 0.76
N PHE A 137 -8.84 -1.94 -0.55
CA PHE A 137 -8.94 -0.64 -1.20
C PHE A 137 -9.49 -0.78 -2.62
N ILE A 138 -10.01 0.30 -3.17
CA ILE A 138 -10.61 0.36 -4.49
C ILE A 138 -10.04 1.54 -5.26
N THR A 139 -9.52 1.27 -6.46
CA THR A 139 -9.07 2.28 -7.42
C THR A 139 -10.20 2.61 -8.40
N TRP A 140 -9.94 3.46 -9.38
CA TRP A 140 -10.95 3.82 -10.37
C TRP A 140 -11.37 2.63 -11.26
N ASP A 141 -10.51 1.64 -11.51
CA ASP A 141 -10.73 0.50 -12.44
C ASP A 141 -10.62 -0.89 -11.78
N LYS A 142 -10.13 -1.00 -10.54
CA LYS A 142 -9.97 -2.29 -9.85
C LYS A 142 -10.20 -2.20 -8.35
N ALA A 143 -10.70 -3.27 -7.74
CA ALA A 143 -10.77 -3.43 -6.30
C ALA A 143 -9.77 -4.48 -5.81
N TYR A 144 -9.14 -4.23 -4.66
CA TYR A 144 -8.11 -5.08 -4.05
C TYR A 144 -8.43 -5.44 -2.60
N CYS A 145 -8.26 -6.71 -2.26
CA CYS A 145 -8.17 -7.19 -0.87
C CYS A 145 -6.88 -7.99 -0.71
N LEU A 146 -6.00 -7.55 0.20
CA LEU A 146 -4.65 -8.11 0.35
C LEU A 146 -4.62 -9.42 1.16
N PHE A 147 -5.62 -9.66 2.01
CA PHE A 147 -5.70 -10.83 2.90
C PHE A 147 -7.08 -11.53 2.86
N PRO A 148 -7.61 -11.85 1.67
CA PRO A 148 -8.97 -12.35 1.54
C PRO A 148 -9.17 -13.73 2.16
N GLU A 149 -8.16 -14.60 2.08
CA GLU A 149 -8.20 -15.93 2.67
C GLU A 149 -8.40 -15.84 4.19
N HIS A 150 -7.61 -15.00 4.86
CA HIS A 150 -7.69 -14.84 6.30
C HIS A 150 -8.97 -14.09 6.72
N THR A 151 -9.29 -12.99 6.04
CA THR A 151 -10.42 -12.12 6.42
C THR A 151 -11.78 -12.65 6.02
N PHE A 152 -11.97 -13.09 4.77
CA PHE A 152 -13.29 -13.44 4.25
C PHE A 152 -13.55 -14.95 4.26
N ASN A 153 -12.55 -15.77 3.92
CA ASN A 153 -12.73 -17.23 3.87
C ASN A 153 -12.66 -17.84 5.27
N LYS A 154 -11.61 -17.54 6.03
CA LYS A 154 -11.43 -18.00 7.42
C LYS A 154 -12.17 -17.15 8.44
N ARG A 155 -12.63 -15.95 8.06
CA ARG A 155 -13.40 -15.04 8.91
C ARG A 155 -12.63 -14.59 10.16
N LYS A 156 -11.31 -14.47 10.04
CA LYS A 156 -10.42 -14.05 11.12
C LYS A 156 -9.87 -12.66 10.83
N VAL A 157 -9.56 -11.92 11.88
CA VAL A 157 -8.87 -10.63 11.77
C VAL A 157 -7.58 -10.68 12.58
N LYS A 158 -6.47 -10.26 11.97
CA LYS A 158 -5.25 -9.91 12.69
C LYS A 158 -4.96 -8.42 12.60
N PHE A 159 -4.54 -7.85 13.72
CA PHE A 159 -4.17 -6.45 13.87
C PHE A 159 -2.77 -6.20 13.34
N ALA A 160 -2.56 -5.01 12.79
CA ALA A 160 -1.23 -4.55 12.43
C ALA A 160 -0.44 -4.18 13.71
N HIS A 161 0.85 -4.51 13.74
CA HIS A 161 1.76 -4.21 14.86
C HIS A 161 1.99 -2.70 15.02
N GLY A 162 2.28 -2.27 16.25
CA GLY A 162 2.56 -0.86 16.55
C GLY A 162 1.31 0.01 16.79
N LEU A 163 0.12 -0.59 16.85
CA LEU A 163 -1.12 0.07 17.26
C LEU A 163 -1.23 0.25 18.78
N ASP A 164 -0.12 0.29 19.52
CA ASP A 164 -0.08 0.33 21.00
C ASP A 164 -0.87 1.52 21.59
N THR A 165 -1.07 2.60 20.83
CA THR A 165 -1.90 3.76 21.22
C THR A 165 -3.28 3.79 20.57
N THR A 166 -3.56 2.88 19.63
CA THR A 166 -4.76 2.85 18.79
C THR A 166 -5.59 1.57 18.94
N TYR A 167 -5.14 0.57 19.71
CA TYR A 167 -5.94 -0.62 20.00
C TYR A 167 -7.33 -0.24 20.57
N ASP A 168 -7.36 0.65 21.56
CA ASP A 168 -8.61 1.13 22.17
C ASP A 168 -9.46 2.00 21.24
N SER A 169 -8.86 2.65 20.24
CA SER A 169 -9.59 3.50 19.28
C SER A 169 -10.09 2.74 18.05
N VAL A 170 -9.44 1.62 17.69
CA VAL A 170 -9.75 0.80 16.52
C VAL A 170 -10.66 -0.38 16.88
N LEU A 171 -10.56 -0.93 18.09
CA LEU A 171 -11.41 -2.03 18.53
C LEU A 171 -12.92 -1.74 18.45
N PRO A 172 -13.42 -0.53 18.79
CA PRO A 172 -14.82 -0.17 18.59
C PRO A 172 -15.27 -0.29 17.12
N LEU A 173 -14.43 0.15 16.17
CA LEU A 173 -14.73 0.07 14.74
C LEU A 173 -14.87 -1.38 14.27
N LEU A 174 -14.01 -2.29 14.72
CA LEU A 174 -14.11 -3.71 14.36
C LEU A 174 -15.28 -4.40 15.06
N ARG A 175 -15.62 -4.01 16.30
CA ARG A 175 -16.83 -4.50 16.97
C ARG A 175 -18.09 -4.08 16.23
N GLU A 176 -18.13 -2.88 15.65
CA GLU A 176 -19.22 -2.48 14.77
C GLU A 176 -19.35 -3.42 13.56
N TYR A 177 -18.24 -3.90 12.98
CA TYR A 177 -18.30 -4.84 11.85
C TYR A 177 -19.01 -6.13 12.27
N VAL A 178 -18.63 -6.71 13.42
CA VAL A 178 -19.27 -7.91 13.98
C VAL A 178 -20.75 -7.64 14.28
N GLN A 179 -21.07 -6.55 14.96
CA GLN A 179 -22.45 -6.17 15.29
C GLN A 179 -23.33 -5.97 14.04
N ARG A 180 -22.74 -5.50 12.95
CA ARG A 180 -23.41 -5.34 11.65
C ARG A 180 -23.47 -6.64 10.83
N GLY A 181 -23.25 -7.79 11.49
CA GLY A 181 -23.43 -9.12 10.89
C GLY A 181 -22.27 -9.55 9.98
N CYS A 182 -21.10 -8.91 10.07
CA CYS A 182 -19.91 -9.51 9.48
C CYS A 182 -19.62 -10.84 10.15
N PHE A 183 -19.31 -11.85 9.33
CA PHE A 183 -19.05 -13.20 9.80
C PHE A 183 -17.74 -13.37 10.60
N LEU A 184 -17.10 -12.29 11.03
CA LEU A 184 -15.83 -12.33 11.75
C LEU A 184 -16.01 -13.08 13.08
N ASP A 185 -15.11 -14.02 13.37
CA ASP A 185 -15.13 -14.77 14.62
C ASP A 185 -14.82 -13.83 15.78
N GLU A 186 -15.74 -13.73 16.76
CA GLU A 186 -15.56 -12.92 17.98
C GLU A 186 -14.30 -13.32 18.76
N ASN A 187 -13.87 -14.59 18.64
CA ASN A 187 -12.64 -15.05 19.26
C ASN A 187 -11.39 -14.53 18.58
N SER A 188 -11.50 -13.99 17.35
CA SER A 188 -10.38 -13.33 16.65
C SER A 188 -9.84 -12.12 17.42
N PHE A 189 -10.62 -11.60 18.38
CA PHE A 189 -10.27 -10.46 19.22
C PHE A 189 -9.85 -10.86 20.64
N THR A 190 -9.87 -12.15 20.99
CA THR A 190 -9.62 -12.65 22.35
C THR A 190 -8.47 -13.64 22.38
N GLN A 191 -7.63 -13.57 23.43
CA GLN A 191 -6.60 -14.58 23.66
C GLN A 191 -7.23 -15.88 24.20
N GLY A 192 -7.17 -16.96 23.43
CA GLY A 192 -7.71 -18.28 23.78
C GLY A 192 -6.61 -19.35 23.95
N PRO A 193 -6.91 -20.52 24.54
CA PRO A 193 -5.90 -21.48 24.99
C PRO A 193 -5.23 -22.33 23.90
N ASP A 194 -5.69 -22.31 22.64
CA ASP A 194 -5.12 -23.11 21.53
C ASP A 194 -4.17 -22.30 20.62
N MET A 195 -3.28 -21.53 21.28
CA MET A 195 -2.44 -20.50 20.66
C MET A 195 -1.46 -21.04 19.61
N ILE A 196 -1.01 -22.29 19.70
CA ILE A 196 0.06 -22.82 18.85
C ILE A 196 -0.45 -23.09 17.43
N GLN A 197 -1.58 -23.80 17.30
CA GLN A 197 -2.17 -24.14 16.01
C GLN A 197 -2.63 -22.87 15.28
N GLU A 198 -3.34 -21.97 15.98
CA GLU A 198 -3.80 -20.70 15.39
C GLU A 198 -2.62 -19.80 14.96
N ARG A 199 -1.53 -19.82 15.73
CA ARG A 199 -0.29 -19.12 15.39
C ARG A 199 0.33 -19.68 14.13
N GLN A 200 0.51 -21.00 14.05
CA GLN A 200 1.09 -21.66 12.88
C GLN A 200 0.26 -21.38 11.62
N GLU A 201 -1.07 -21.46 11.71
CA GLU A 201 -1.98 -21.11 10.62
C GLU A 201 -1.84 -19.65 10.19
N THR A 202 -1.80 -18.73 11.16
CA THR A 202 -1.65 -17.29 10.87
C THR A 202 -0.33 -16.99 10.18
N ILE A 203 0.77 -17.59 10.66
CA ILE A 203 2.09 -17.48 10.04
C ILE A 203 2.03 -18.03 8.61
N ALA A 204 1.49 -19.23 8.41
CA ALA A 204 1.41 -19.86 7.08
C ALA A 204 0.58 -19.03 6.07
N ASP A 205 -0.52 -18.43 6.54
CA ASP A 205 -1.41 -17.64 5.70
C ASP A 205 -0.78 -16.29 5.31
N LEU A 206 -0.34 -15.55 6.32
CA LEU A 206 -0.07 -14.13 6.21
C LEU A 206 1.40 -13.83 5.94
N GLN A 207 2.32 -14.57 6.57
CA GLN A 207 3.74 -14.23 6.56
C GLN A 207 4.35 -14.41 5.16
N GLY A 208 5.29 -13.52 4.83
CA GLY A 208 6.13 -13.60 3.65
C GLY A 208 6.04 -12.37 2.75
N PHE A 209 6.80 -12.44 1.67
CA PHE A 209 6.85 -11.42 0.64
C PHE A 209 5.59 -11.50 -0.22
N ARG A 210 5.00 -10.34 -0.49
CA ARG A 210 3.73 -10.20 -1.21
C ARG A 210 3.89 -9.15 -2.29
N ARG A 211 3.18 -9.36 -3.39
CA ARG A 211 2.97 -8.34 -4.44
C ARG A 211 1.48 -8.06 -4.51
N ILE A 212 1.10 -6.81 -4.72
CA ILE A 212 -0.32 -6.51 -4.95
C ILE A 212 -0.75 -7.21 -6.24
N GLY A 213 -1.84 -7.96 -6.15
CA GLY A 213 -2.33 -8.78 -7.27
C GLY A 213 -1.59 -10.11 -7.43
N ASP A 214 -0.83 -10.56 -6.42
CA ASP A 214 -0.36 -11.94 -6.34
C ASP A 214 -1.50 -12.95 -6.15
N SER A 215 -1.18 -14.25 -6.18
CA SER A 215 -2.15 -15.33 -6.03
C SER A 215 -2.87 -15.34 -4.67
N LYS A 216 -2.37 -14.59 -3.68
CA LYS A 216 -2.97 -14.42 -2.36
C LYS A 216 -3.80 -13.13 -2.26
N THR A 217 -3.91 -12.34 -3.32
CA THR A 217 -4.68 -11.08 -3.37
C THR A 217 -5.96 -11.30 -4.19
N TRP A 218 -7.10 -10.84 -3.68
CA TRP A 218 -8.29 -10.70 -4.54
C TRP A 218 -8.18 -9.40 -5.32
N SER A 219 -8.30 -9.51 -6.63
CA SER A 219 -8.21 -8.40 -7.58
C SER A 219 -9.42 -8.47 -8.50
N ILE A 220 -10.38 -7.56 -8.32
CA ILE A 220 -11.65 -7.56 -9.06
C ILE A 220 -11.65 -6.39 -10.04
N PRO A 221 -11.61 -6.63 -11.36
CA PRO A 221 -11.77 -5.56 -12.35
C PRO A 221 -13.17 -4.95 -12.24
N LEU A 222 -13.24 -3.63 -12.32
CA LEU A 222 -14.49 -2.88 -12.23
C LEU A 222 -15.00 -2.52 -13.62
N ASP A 223 -16.33 -2.41 -13.76
CA ASP A 223 -16.91 -1.89 -15.00
C ASP A 223 -16.48 -0.43 -15.19
N CYS A 224 -15.78 -0.18 -16.29
CA CYS A 224 -15.29 1.14 -16.68
C CYS A 224 -16.09 1.73 -17.86
N THR A 225 -17.23 1.13 -18.21
CA THR A 225 -18.12 1.64 -19.25
C THR A 225 -18.50 3.09 -18.95
N GLY A 226 -18.23 3.99 -19.90
CA GLY A 226 -18.51 5.42 -19.75
C GLY A 226 -17.46 6.22 -18.98
N ILE A 227 -16.38 5.60 -18.49
CA ILE A 227 -15.22 6.30 -17.94
C ILE A 227 -14.15 6.40 -19.03
N THR A 228 -13.74 7.62 -19.37
CA THR A 228 -12.66 7.84 -20.34
C THR A 228 -11.39 7.14 -19.85
N PRO A 229 -10.76 6.27 -20.66
CA PRO A 229 -9.52 5.60 -20.29
C PRO A 229 -8.46 6.64 -19.89
N LEU A 230 -7.94 6.49 -18.68
CA LEU A 230 -6.87 7.32 -18.17
C LEU A 230 -5.53 6.71 -18.56
N GLU A 231 -4.52 7.56 -18.78
CA GLU A 231 -3.16 7.09 -19.11
C GLU A 231 -2.54 6.25 -17.98
N VAL A 232 -3.04 6.42 -16.75
CA VAL A 232 -2.62 5.65 -15.57
C VAL A 232 -3.68 4.59 -15.29
N ASN A 233 -3.34 3.34 -15.57
CA ASN A 233 -4.16 2.18 -15.22
C ASN A 233 -3.66 1.58 -13.88
N SER A 234 -4.49 0.77 -13.23
CA SER A 234 -4.08 0.11 -11.98
C SER A 234 -2.96 -0.93 -12.14
N THR A 235 -2.31 -1.05 -13.30
CA THR A 235 -1.12 -1.89 -13.43
C THR A 235 0.06 -1.33 -12.63
N VAL A 236 0.09 -0.02 -12.36
CA VAL A 236 1.05 0.61 -11.44
C VAL A 236 0.88 0.02 -10.04
N ILE A 237 -0.36 -0.21 -9.63
CA ILE A 237 -0.70 -0.78 -8.31
C ILE A 237 -0.17 -2.21 -8.20
N ASP A 238 -0.33 -3.03 -9.23
CA ASP A 238 0.09 -4.43 -9.26
C ASP A 238 1.63 -4.62 -9.19
N LYS A 239 2.41 -3.55 -9.34
CA LYS A 239 3.88 -3.58 -9.31
C LYS A 239 4.46 -3.30 -7.92
N ASN A 240 3.62 -3.00 -6.93
CA ASN A 240 4.04 -2.71 -5.56
C ASN A 240 4.19 -4.01 -4.74
N THR A 241 5.19 -4.04 -3.87
CA THR A 241 5.48 -5.17 -2.97
C THR A 241 5.48 -4.73 -1.51
N PHE A 242 5.27 -5.70 -0.62
CA PHE A 242 5.33 -5.52 0.82
C PHE A 242 5.67 -6.86 1.48
N HIS A 243 6.21 -6.81 2.69
CA HIS A 243 6.52 -8.00 3.46
C HIS A 243 5.68 -8.02 4.73
N VAL A 244 4.96 -9.11 4.96
CA VAL A 244 4.21 -9.32 6.19
C VAL A 244 5.01 -10.21 7.12
N ARG A 245 5.21 -9.77 8.36
CA ARG A 245 5.74 -10.61 9.44
C ARG A 245 4.69 -10.83 10.50
N ALA A 246 4.60 -12.04 11.02
CA ALA A 246 3.81 -12.30 12.21
C ALA A 246 4.76 -12.22 13.42
N GLU A 247 4.51 -11.27 14.31
CA GLU A 247 5.38 -10.96 15.45
C GLU A 247 4.57 -11.07 16.76
N GLU A 248 5.22 -11.42 17.88
CA GLU A 248 4.53 -11.36 19.18
C GLU A 248 4.47 -9.92 19.65
N GLY A 249 3.26 -9.38 19.71
CA GLY A 249 2.94 -8.12 20.34
C GLY A 249 2.36 -8.30 21.74
N ARG A 250 2.00 -7.18 22.38
CA ARG A 250 1.46 -7.18 23.75
C ARG A 250 0.12 -7.92 23.84
N SER A 251 -0.63 -7.91 22.75
CA SER A 251 -1.97 -8.49 22.66
C SER A 251 -2.00 -9.89 22.03
N GLY A 252 -0.83 -10.49 21.78
CA GLY A 252 -0.66 -11.80 21.15
C GLY A 252 0.01 -11.66 19.78
N LEU A 253 -0.30 -12.57 18.85
CA LEU A 253 0.27 -12.53 17.52
C LEU A 253 -0.33 -11.38 16.69
N GLU A 254 0.52 -10.44 16.28
CA GLU A 254 0.20 -9.28 15.44
C GLU A 254 0.92 -9.40 14.09
N ILE A 255 0.51 -8.61 13.09
CA ILE A 255 1.20 -8.55 11.80
C ILE A 255 1.91 -7.23 11.56
N THR A 256 3.18 -7.26 11.21
CA THR A 256 3.92 -6.06 10.77
C THR A 256 3.98 -6.06 9.26
N ILE A 257 3.48 -5.00 8.62
CA ILE A 257 3.62 -4.78 7.18
C ILE A 257 4.85 -3.90 6.96
N ARG A 258 5.95 -4.50 6.52
CA ARG A 258 7.21 -3.82 6.24
C ARG A 258 7.26 -3.37 4.80
N THR A 259 7.36 -2.07 4.62
CA THR A 259 7.38 -1.44 3.31
C THR A 259 7.95 -0.01 3.36
N GLY A 260 8.40 0.50 2.21
CA GLY A 260 8.87 1.86 2.01
C GLY A 260 8.46 2.41 0.65
N ALA A 261 8.26 3.73 0.58
CA ALA A 261 8.10 4.43 -0.69
C ALA A 261 9.45 4.59 -1.41
N PHE A 262 9.43 4.47 -2.74
CA PHE A 262 10.61 4.61 -3.58
C PHE A 262 10.34 5.48 -4.82
N LYS A 263 11.17 6.51 -4.98
CA LYS A 263 11.17 7.43 -6.12
C LYS A 263 12.50 7.32 -6.87
N CYS A 264 12.42 7.21 -8.20
CA CYS A 264 13.60 7.15 -9.04
C CYS A 264 13.39 7.90 -10.35
N CYS A 265 14.45 8.53 -10.86
CA CYS A 265 14.39 9.31 -12.10
C CYS A 265 14.02 8.51 -13.36
N VAL A 266 14.16 7.18 -13.34
CA VAL A 266 13.69 6.28 -14.42
C VAL A 266 12.30 5.69 -14.16
N LEU A 267 11.63 6.09 -13.08
CA LEU A 267 10.25 5.67 -12.81
C LEU A 267 9.31 6.85 -13.03
N LYS A 268 8.18 6.60 -13.68
CA LYS A 268 7.12 7.60 -13.87
C LYS A 268 6.35 7.81 -12.57
N HIS A 269 6.13 6.74 -11.82
CA HIS A 269 5.35 6.74 -10.57
C HIS A 269 6.22 6.51 -9.33
N THR A 270 5.67 6.86 -8.16
CA THR A 270 6.25 6.44 -6.88
C THR A 270 5.74 5.04 -6.55
N TYR A 271 6.66 4.12 -6.29
CA TYR A 271 6.30 2.75 -5.94
C TYR A 271 6.53 2.46 -4.47
N THR A 272 6.01 1.34 -4.03
CA THR A 272 6.03 0.81 -2.68
C THR A 272 6.66 -0.56 -2.74
N PHE A 273 7.74 -0.75 -1.98
CA PHE A 273 8.47 -2.01 -1.93
C PHE A 273 8.60 -2.50 -0.50
N ASP A 274 8.83 -3.78 -0.33
CA ASP A 274 9.16 -4.36 0.97
C ASP A 274 10.46 -3.76 1.54
N THR A 275 10.58 -3.76 2.87
CA THR A 275 11.80 -3.34 3.56
C THR A 275 12.28 -4.47 4.48
N ARG A 276 13.50 -4.98 4.26
CA ARG A 276 14.15 -5.96 5.14
C ARG A 276 14.96 -5.20 6.20
N GLU A 277 15.05 -5.77 7.40
CA GLU A 277 15.80 -5.20 8.53
C GLU A 277 17.30 -5.56 8.50
N TYR A 278 17.73 -6.32 7.49
CA TYR A 278 19.12 -6.67 7.24
C TYR A 278 19.47 -6.41 5.77
N PRO A 279 20.55 -5.67 5.48
CA PRO A 279 20.76 -5.00 4.20
C PRO A 279 21.17 -5.92 3.03
N ASN A 280 21.41 -7.21 3.24
CA ASN A 280 22.05 -8.03 2.22
C ASN A 280 21.11 -8.64 1.17
N ASP A 281 19.78 -8.59 1.39
CA ASP A 281 18.83 -9.34 0.55
C ASP A 281 17.49 -8.62 0.31
N ASP A 282 17.39 -7.30 0.49
CA ASP A 282 16.13 -6.58 0.28
C ASP A 282 15.86 -6.35 -1.22
N PHE A 283 14.64 -6.66 -1.70
CA PHE A 283 14.23 -6.34 -3.07
C PHE A 283 14.35 -4.85 -3.36
N HIS A 284 14.07 -4.01 -2.38
CA HIS A 284 14.16 -2.57 -2.56
C HIS A 284 15.59 -2.11 -2.87
N GLU A 285 16.60 -2.65 -2.18
CA GLU A 285 18.02 -2.37 -2.47
C GLU A 285 18.46 -2.98 -3.80
N TYR A 286 17.99 -4.21 -4.10
CA TYR A 286 18.15 -4.84 -5.41
C TYR A 286 17.65 -3.94 -6.55
N LEU A 287 16.39 -3.55 -6.46
CA LEU A 287 15.70 -2.74 -7.46
C LEU A 287 16.37 -1.37 -7.60
N ARG A 288 16.76 -0.74 -6.49
CA ARG A 288 17.49 0.53 -6.48
C ARG A 288 18.74 0.46 -7.33
N TRP A 289 19.57 -0.55 -7.15
CA TRP A 289 20.79 -0.66 -7.96
C TRP A 289 20.45 -0.90 -9.42
N VAL A 290 19.44 -1.74 -9.74
CA VAL A 290 19.09 -2.06 -11.12
C VAL A 290 18.61 -0.80 -11.83
N LEU A 291 17.73 -0.05 -11.19
CA LEU A 291 17.21 1.20 -11.71
C LEU A 291 18.27 2.30 -11.78
N CYS A 292 19.17 2.39 -10.79
CA CYS A 292 20.29 3.32 -10.82
C CYS A 292 21.23 3.04 -11.99
N ARG A 293 21.55 1.77 -12.26
CA ARG A 293 22.38 1.38 -13.41
C ARG A 293 21.68 1.65 -14.74
N LYS A 294 20.37 1.37 -14.84
CA LYS A 294 19.56 1.71 -16.02
C LYS A 294 19.55 3.22 -16.27
N ALA A 295 19.34 4.03 -15.25
CA ALA A 295 19.37 5.49 -15.33
C ALA A 295 20.75 6.00 -15.75
N ALA A 296 21.83 5.51 -15.14
CA ALA A 296 23.19 5.91 -15.50
C ALA A 296 23.52 5.57 -16.96
N LYS A 297 23.13 4.38 -17.42
CA LYS A 297 23.29 3.96 -18.82
C LYS A 297 22.54 4.88 -19.77
N GLN A 298 21.26 5.15 -19.50
CA GLN A 298 20.45 6.02 -20.35
C GLN A 298 21.00 7.46 -20.39
N ILE A 299 21.49 7.99 -19.27
CA ILE A 299 22.10 9.32 -19.24
C ILE A 299 23.37 9.35 -20.09
N GLN A 300 24.20 8.30 -20.02
CA GLN A 300 25.38 8.19 -20.86
C GLN A 300 25.01 8.19 -22.35
N GLU A 301 23.98 7.43 -22.74
CA GLU A 301 23.45 7.41 -24.12
C GLU A 301 23.00 8.82 -24.58
N HIS A 302 22.31 9.58 -23.72
CA HIS A 302 21.89 10.95 -24.05
C HIS A 302 23.06 11.94 -24.13
N VAL A 303 24.09 11.77 -23.30
CA VAL A 303 25.32 12.57 -23.34
C VAL A 303 26.10 12.30 -24.62
N ASP A 304 26.27 11.03 -24.98
CA ASP A 304 26.99 10.61 -26.19
C ASP A 304 26.26 11.08 -27.46
N ALA A 305 24.92 11.11 -27.42
CA ALA A 305 24.08 11.67 -28.49
C ALA A 305 24.03 13.20 -28.51
N GLY A 306 24.65 13.90 -27.56
CA GLY A 306 24.62 15.37 -27.47
C GLY A 306 23.24 15.96 -27.08
N THR A 307 22.32 15.13 -26.59
CA THR A 307 20.96 15.53 -26.20
C THR A 307 20.83 15.91 -24.73
N PHE A 308 21.89 15.69 -23.94
CA PHE A 308 21.95 16.06 -22.52
C PHE A 308 23.36 16.49 -22.12
N THR A 309 23.45 17.52 -21.28
CA THR A 309 24.74 18.05 -20.81
C THR A 309 24.87 17.90 -19.30
N LEU A 310 25.91 17.20 -18.86
CA LEU A 310 26.27 17.08 -17.44
C LEU A 310 27.00 18.33 -16.94
N SER A 311 26.28 19.44 -16.84
CA SER A 311 26.83 20.73 -16.43
C SER A 311 27.08 20.85 -14.93
N LYS A 312 26.28 20.15 -14.10
CA LYS A 312 26.38 20.22 -12.63
C LYS A 312 27.33 19.16 -12.06
N VAL A 313 28.23 19.57 -11.18
CA VAL A 313 29.18 18.68 -10.47
C VAL A 313 28.42 17.61 -9.67
N SER A 314 27.27 17.98 -9.07
CA SER A 314 26.41 17.07 -8.32
C SER A 314 25.88 15.91 -9.18
N TYR A 315 25.46 16.17 -10.43
CA TYR A 315 25.02 15.11 -11.35
C TYR A 315 26.15 14.14 -11.69
N ARG A 316 27.37 14.64 -11.89
CA ARG A 316 28.54 13.77 -12.14
C ARG A 316 28.85 12.88 -10.94
N GLN A 317 28.72 13.40 -9.72
CA GLN A 317 28.91 12.62 -8.50
C GLN A 317 27.81 11.57 -8.32
N ALA A 318 26.54 11.95 -8.51
CA ALA A 318 25.41 11.04 -8.43
C ALA A 318 25.51 9.91 -9.48
N LEU A 319 25.88 10.24 -10.73
CA LEU A 319 26.09 9.25 -11.78
C LEU A 319 27.22 8.28 -11.49
N LYS A 320 28.34 8.75 -10.93
CA LYS A 320 29.43 7.86 -10.51
C LYS A 320 28.95 6.87 -9.46
N LYS A 321 28.15 7.32 -8.49
CA LYS A 321 27.55 6.42 -7.48
C LYS A 321 26.59 5.42 -8.14
N MET A 322 25.69 5.89 -9.00
CA MET A 322 24.68 5.05 -9.67
C MET A 322 25.29 4.04 -10.64
N ALA A 323 26.33 4.40 -11.39
CA ALA A 323 27.02 3.53 -12.33
C ALA A 323 27.82 2.42 -11.62
N ASN A 324 28.39 2.74 -10.46
CA ASN A 324 29.16 1.83 -9.63
C ASN A 324 28.32 1.19 -8.51
N ALA A 325 26.99 1.32 -8.55
CA ALA A 325 26.13 0.72 -7.55
C ALA A 325 26.28 -0.81 -7.58
N THR A 326 26.69 -1.38 -6.46
CA THR A 326 26.76 -2.83 -6.18
C THR A 326 25.86 -3.14 -4.99
N GLU A 327 25.61 -4.42 -4.76
CA GLU A 327 24.88 -4.96 -3.61
C GLU A 327 25.48 -4.46 -2.28
N GLU A 328 26.80 -4.45 -2.15
CA GLU A 328 27.52 -4.01 -0.95
C GLU A 328 27.51 -2.49 -0.72
N ASN A 329 27.28 -1.68 -1.77
CA ASN A 329 27.48 -0.23 -1.73
C ASN A 329 26.31 0.55 -1.10
N MET A 330 25.18 -0.09 -0.82
CA MET A 330 23.97 0.58 -0.31
C MET A 330 23.58 0.17 1.12
N GLY A 331 24.30 -0.77 1.74
CA GLY A 331 24.07 -1.26 3.11
C GLY A 331 24.52 -0.32 4.25
N GLY A 332 24.64 0.99 4.01
CA GLY A 332 25.04 1.96 5.03
C GLY A 332 23.92 2.21 6.05
N SER A 333 24.24 2.20 7.34
CA SER A 333 23.31 2.20 8.50
C SER A 333 22.50 3.50 8.72
N SER A 334 22.12 4.24 7.68
CA SER A 334 21.30 5.45 7.84
C SER A 334 20.20 5.53 6.78
N GLY A 335 19.09 4.83 7.02
CA GLY A 335 17.82 5.01 6.32
C GLY A 335 17.85 4.55 4.86
N CYS A 336 16.93 3.68 4.48
CA CYS A 336 16.72 3.37 3.07
C CYS A 336 16.21 4.66 2.38
N ASN A 337 17.11 5.47 1.81
CA ASN A 337 16.74 6.79 1.30
C ASN A 337 15.64 6.71 0.24
N GLU A 338 14.47 7.30 0.47
CA GLU A 338 13.26 7.22 -0.37
C GLU A 338 13.45 7.60 -1.86
N ASN A 339 14.61 8.13 -2.24
CA ASN A 339 14.92 8.68 -3.55
C ASN A 339 16.22 8.11 -4.12
N CYS A 340 16.33 7.97 -5.44
CA CYS A 340 17.62 7.68 -6.07
C CYS A 340 18.60 8.88 -5.96
N HIS A 341 19.91 8.64 -6.02
CA HIS A 341 20.94 9.68 -5.80
C HIS A 341 20.83 10.95 -6.66
N LEU A 342 20.27 10.85 -7.87
CA LEU A 342 20.00 12.03 -8.72
C LEU A 342 18.87 12.92 -8.18
N LEU A 343 17.86 12.31 -7.55
CA LEU A 343 16.73 13.01 -6.94
C LEU A 343 17.05 13.48 -5.51
N GLU A 344 17.97 12.81 -4.81
CA GLU A 344 18.46 13.20 -3.49
C GLU A 344 19.29 14.50 -3.46
N SER A 345 19.72 15.02 -4.61
CA SER A 345 20.57 16.21 -4.70
C SER A 345 19.79 17.46 -4.25
N ARG A 346 19.63 17.64 -2.93
CA ARG A 346 18.92 18.72 -2.23
C ARG A 346 19.47 20.12 -2.50
N SER A 347 20.50 20.28 -3.34
CA SER A 347 21.22 21.53 -3.52
C SER A 347 20.72 22.42 -4.66
N THR A 348 19.67 22.07 -5.40
CA THR A 348 19.28 22.88 -6.56
C THR A 348 17.79 23.20 -6.60
N LYS A 349 17.51 24.50 -6.68
CA LYS A 349 16.23 25.09 -7.11
C LYS A 349 15.74 24.58 -8.48
N ASP A 350 16.58 23.86 -9.21
CA ASP A 350 16.25 23.16 -10.46
C ASP A 350 16.60 21.68 -10.27
N GLY A 351 15.60 20.87 -9.95
CA GLY A 351 15.71 19.41 -9.83
C GLY A 351 16.21 18.75 -11.13
N PHE A 352 16.47 17.45 -11.08
CA PHE A 352 16.80 16.70 -12.30
C PHE A 352 15.66 16.82 -13.33
N ILE A 353 15.99 17.31 -14.52
CA ILE A 353 15.06 17.40 -15.66
C ILE A 353 15.37 16.24 -16.59
N THR A 354 14.36 15.42 -16.88
CA THR A 354 14.49 14.28 -17.78
C THR A 354 14.78 14.75 -19.22
N PRO A 355 15.76 14.15 -19.91
CA PRO A 355 15.99 14.39 -21.33
C PRO A 355 14.75 14.10 -22.19
N VAL A 356 14.65 14.73 -23.37
CA VAL A 356 13.63 14.37 -24.37
C VAL A 356 13.87 12.92 -24.84
N GLY A 357 12.81 12.11 -24.88
CA GLY A 357 12.91 10.69 -25.25
C GLY A 357 13.35 9.77 -24.11
N TRP A 358 13.35 10.27 -22.86
CA TRP A 358 13.60 9.48 -21.67
C TRP A 358 12.66 8.27 -21.60
N LYS A 359 13.22 7.12 -21.20
CA LYS A 359 12.50 5.85 -21.19
C LYS A 359 12.29 5.43 -19.75
N TYR A 360 11.03 5.35 -19.37
CA TYR A 360 10.64 4.88 -18.05
C TYR A 360 10.80 3.36 -17.94
N ALA A 361 11.20 2.90 -16.77
CA ALA A 361 11.50 1.51 -16.45
C ALA A 361 10.37 0.83 -15.66
N ASP A 362 9.24 1.51 -15.48
CA ASP A 362 8.05 1.04 -14.76
C ASP A 362 7.62 -0.38 -15.18
N ASP A 363 7.67 -0.70 -16.47
CA ASP A 363 7.24 -2.01 -16.98
C ASP A 363 8.25 -3.14 -16.72
N SER A 364 9.50 -2.80 -16.39
CA SER A 364 10.52 -3.80 -16.04
C SER A 364 10.47 -4.23 -14.57
N ILE A 365 9.71 -3.55 -13.70
CA ILE A 365 9.65 -3.85 -12.27
C ILE A 365 9.25 -5.32 -11.99
N PRO A 366 8.19 -5.89 -12.62
CA PRO A 366 7.81 -7.28 -12.37
C PRO A 366 8.91 -8.29 -12.72
N GLU A 367 9.58 -8.10 -13.85
CA GLU A 367 10.68 -8.97 -14.30
C GLU A 367 11.87 -8.89 -13.32
N ILE A 368 12.23 -7.67 -12.89
CA ILE A 368 13.29 -7.45 -11.90
C ILE A 368 12.93 -8.12 -10.57
N TYR A 369 11.66 -8.05 -10.15
CA TYR A 369 11.20 -8.76 -8.95
C TYR A 369 11.29 -10.28 -9.08
N GLU A 370 10.87 -10.84 -10.21
CA GLU A 370 10.98 -12.28 -10.43
C GLU A 370 12.43 -12.75 -10.43
N GLU A 371 13.33 -12.00 -11.06
CA GLU A 371 14.78 -12.28 -11.05
C GLU A 371 15.35 -12.24 -9.63
N TRP A 372 14.92 -11.28 -8.81
CA TRP A 372 15.30 -11.20 -7.41
C TRP A 372 14.72 -12.37 -6.59
N SER A 373 13.44 -12.67 -6.74
CA SER A 373 12.75 -13.71 -5.95
C SER A 373 13.31 -15.12 -6.15
N LYS A 374 13.96 -15.37 -7.29
CA LYS A 374 14.61 -16.64 -7.64
C LYS A 374 16.04 -16.77 -7.08
N ARG A 375 16.59 -15.72 -6.47
CA ARG A 375 17.90 -15.77 -5.82
C ARG A 375 17.78 -16.56 -4.51
N ASP A 376 18.84 -17.28 -4.18
CA ASP A 376 18.92 -17.96 -2.89
C ASP A 376 19.19 -16.91 -1.82
N HIS A 377 18.16 -16.61 -1.02
CA HIS A 377 18.18 -15.56 0.02
C HIS A 377 18.52 -16.12 1.41
N GLY A 378 19.13 -17.32 1.47
CA GLY A 378 19.38 -18.04 2.70
C GLY A 378 18.06 -18.37 3.41
N ALA A 379 17.43 -19.49 3.04
CA ALA A 379 16.42 -20.05 3.92
C ALA A 379 17.14 -20.42 5.23
N VAL A 380 16.77 -19.79 6.34
CA VAL A 380 17.21 -20.23 7.66
C VAL A 380 16.70 -21.66 7.83
N GLU A 381 17.60 -22.64 7.74
CA GLU A 381 17.28 -24.01 8.14
C GLU A 381 17.03 -24.01 9.65
N VAL A 382 15.81 -24.38 10.00
CA VAL A 382 15.39 -24.53 11.39
C VAL A 382 15.41 -26.02 11.69
N GLU A 383 16.34 -26.45 12.53
CA GLU A 383 16.42 -27.83 13.00
C GLU A 383 15.81 -27.92 14.40
N ILE A 384 14.83 -28.82 14.58
CA ILE A 384 14.27 -29.11 15.90
C ILE A 384 15.11 -30.21 16.54
N LYS A 385 15.83 -29.88 17.62
CA LYS A 385 16.65 -30.82 18.39
C LYS A 385 16.01 -31.10 19.74
N THR A 386 16.26 -32.28 20.29
CA THR A 386 15.86 -32.58 21.67
C THR A 386 17.06 -32.36 22.59
N ASP A 387 16.90 -31.56 23.65
CA ASP A 387 17.94 -31.33 24.65
C ASP A 387 18.18 -32.57 25.54
N ASP A 388 19.23 -32.53 26.36
CA ASP A 388 19.60 -33.62 27.28
C ASP A 388 18.53 -33.90 28.36
N ALA A 389 17.54 -33.02 28.51
CA ALA A 389 16.39 -33.19 29.40
C ALA A 389 15.13 -33.70 28.68
N GLY A 390 15.18 -33.90 27.36
CA GLY A 390 14.06 -34.41 26.55
C GLY A 390 13.13 -33.34 25.98
N ASN A 391 13.49 -32.05 26.03
CA ASN A 391 12.67 -30.97 25.48
C ASN A 391 13.04 -30.66 24.03
N GLU A 392 12.05 -30.39 23.18
CA GLU A 392 12.30 -29.89 21.83
C GLU A 392 12.74 -28.42 21.86
N VAL A 393 13.90 -28.15 21.27
CA VAL A 393 14.53 -26.84 21.15
C VAL A 393 14.74 -26.53 19.68
N VAL A 394 14.26 -25.36 19.27
CA VAL A 394 14.39 -24.85 17.91
C VAL A 394 15.78 -24.23 17.74
N VAL A 395 16.61 -24.81 16.87
CA VAL A 395 17.94 -24.30 16.56
C VAL A 395 17.91 -23.67 15.17
N VAL A 396 18.17 -22.37 15.14
CA VAL A 396 18.36 -21.57 13.92
C VAL A 396 19.81 -21.82 13.47
N MET A 397 19.99 -22.43 12.30
CA MET A 397 21.32 -22.62 11.73
C MET A 397 21.74 -21.29 11.07
N GLU A 398 22.73 -20.61 11.64
CA GLU A 398 23.36 -19.43 11.01
C GLU A 398 24.47 -19.92 10.06
N ASP A 399 24.47 -19.40 8.82
CA ASP A 399 25.43 -19.77 7.78
C ASP A 399 26.87 -19.42 8.17
N ASN A 400 27.81 -20.33 7.88
CA ASN A 400 29.26 -20.14 8.05
C ASN A 400 29.90 -19.25 6.97
#